data_AF-A0A354WDD9-F1
#
_entry.id   AF-A0A354WDD9-F1
#
_cell.length_a   1.000
_cell.length_b   1.000
_cell.length_c   1.000
_cell.angle_alpha   90.00
_cell.angle_beta   90.00
_cell.angle_gamma   90.00
#
_symmetry.space_group_name_H-M   'P 1'
#
loop_
_entity.id
_entity.type
_entity.pdbx_description
1 polymer ?
#
loop_
_entity_poly.entity_id
_entity_poly.type
_entity_poly.pdbx_seq_one_letter_code
_entity_poly.pdbx_strand_id
1 'polypeptide(L)'
;MKKIVLIAGFESFNAELYRIAAQLAIARCPELEICVFSDRAISNQPDTVAAALENADVFFASLVFDYDQVLWLRERVQTIPIRLVFESALELMSLTKIGAFKIGDKPKGMPKPVQFILSKFSSGKEEDKLAGYISFLKTGPKLLKFVPVQKVQDLRNWLIIYGYWNAGGTENVSAMFWTISTNYLGLSVGEIPPPIETPNMGLLHPDYNGYFESPKAYLDWYKTQYPNAVNHPVVGILLYRKHVITKQT
;
A
#
# COMPACT_ATOMS: atom_id res chain seq x y z
N MET A 1 7.94 -17.07 15.50
CA MET A 1 8.04 -15.81 14.75
C MET A 1 6.69 -15.52 14.11
N LYS A 2 6.35 -14.25 13.93
CA LYS A 2 5.12 -13.81 13.25
C LYS A 2 5.42 -13.57 11.78
N LYS A 3 4.73 -14.30 10.90
CA LYS A 3 5.08 -14.37 9.48
C LYS A 3 4.17 -13.49 8.62
N ILE A 4 4.77 -12.57 7.87
CA ILE A 4 4.12 -11.72 6.87
C ILE A 4 4.64 -12.10 5.50
N VAL A 5 3.74 -12.39 4.56
CA VAL A 5 4.09 -12.62 3.14
C VAL A 5 3.56 -11.47 2.31
N LEU A 6 4.46 -10.75 1.64
CA LEU A 6 4.17 -9.67 0.69
C LEU A 6 4.38 -10.17 -0.74
N ILE A 7 3.35 -10.05 -1.60
CA ILE A 7 3.44 -10.30 -3.04
C ILE A 7 3.04 -9.04 -3.81
N ALA A 8 3.98 -8.44 -4.54
CA ALA A 8 3.73 -7.25 -5.35
C ALA A 8 3.79 -7.59 -6.85
N GLY A 9 2.69 -7.40 -7.56
CA GLY A 9 2.59 -7.60 -9.01
C GLY A 9 2.88 -6.33 -9.80
N PHE A 10 3.30 -6.48 -11.06
CA PHE A 10 3.71 -5.37 -11.96
C PHE A 10 4.75 -4.37 -11.37
N GLU A 11 5.36 -4.70 -10.23
CA GLU A 11 6.28 -3.86 -9.47
C GLU A 11 7.61 -4.56 -9.21
N SER A 12 7.99 -5.50 -10.08
CA SER A 12 9.28 -6.21 -9.94
C SER A 12 10.49 -5.27 -9.82
N PHE A 13 10.41 -4.05 -10.37
CA PHE A 13 11.42 -3.01 -10.21
C PHE A 13 11.53 -2.45 -8.78
N ASN A 14 10.48 -2.54 -7.96
CA ASN A 14 10.48 -2.17 -6.54
C ASN A 14 10.80 -3.34 -5.60
N ALA A 15 11.03 -4.55 -6.13
CA ALA A 15 11.24 -5.73 -5.30
C ALA A 15 12.37 -5.53 -4.28
N GLU A 16 13.46 -4.86 -4.67
CA GLU A 16 14.56 -4.59 -3.76
C GLU A 16 14.19 -3.61 -2.65
N LEU A 17 13.44 -2.55 -2.99
CA LEU A 17 12.92 -1.60 -2.01
C LEU A 17 12.06 -2.31 -0.95
N TYR A 18 11.20 -3.23 -1.38
CA TYR A 18 10.35 -4.00 -0.48
C TYR A 18 11.16 -4.95 0.42
N ARG A 19 12.24 -5.55 -0.09
CA ARG A 19 13.17 -6.36 0.73
C ARG A 19 13.91 -5.50 1.75
N ILE A 20 14.40 -4.32 1.37
CA ILE A 20 15.04 -3.40 2.30
C ILE A 20 14.05 -2.97 3.38
N ALA A 21 12.81 -2.62 3.00
CA ALA A 21 11.76 -2.27 3.96
C ALA A 21 11.45 -3.42 4.93
N ALA A 22 11.41 -4.66 4.43
CA ALA A 22 11.26 -5.86 5.26
C ALA A 22 12.44 -6.05 6.23
N GLN A 23 13.68 -5.87 5.77
CA GLN A 23 14.88 -5.96 6.61
C GLN A 23 14.90 -4.89 7.71
N LEU A 24 14.56 -3.64 7.38
CA LEU A 24 14.41 -2.58 8.37
C LEU A 24 13.33 -2.92 9.39
N ALA A 25 12.22 -3.52 8.93
CA ALA A 25 11.14 -3.89 9.80
C ALA A 25 11.55 -4.99 10.80
N ILE A 26 12.25 -6.02 10.32
CA ILE A 26 12.79 -7.13 11.11
C ILE A 26 13.88 -6.65 12.07
N ALA A 27 14.79 -5.78 11.63
CA ALA A 27 15.86 -5.25 12.47
C ALA A 27 15.31 -4.55 13.73
N ARG A 28 14.17 -3.87 13.59
CA ARG A 28 13.48 -3.20 14.70
C ARG A 28 12.58 -4.15 15.51
N CYS A 29 12.10 -5.24 14.91
CA CYS A 29 11.24 -6.23 15.55
C CYS A 29 11.66 -7.65 15.13
N PRO A 30 12.65 -8.25 15.82
CA PRO A 30 13.24 -9.54 15.42
C PRO A 30 12.30 -10.74 15.50
N GLU A 31 11.13 -10.58 16.14
CA GLU A 31 10.08 -11.59 16.19
C GLU A 31 9.31 -11.72 14.86
N LEU A 32 9.52 -10.78 13.92
CA LEU A 32 8.97 -10.82 12.58
C LEU A 32 9.79 -11.70 11.63
N GLU A 33 9.06 -12.43 10.81
CA GLU A 33 9.55 -13.06 9.59
C GLU A 33 8.78 -12.42 8.42
N ILE A 34 9.48 -11.81 7.46
CA ILE A 34 8.85 -11.14 6.33
C ILE A 34 9.41 -11.70 5.03
N CYS A 35 8.55 -12.34 4.24
CA CYS A 35 8.89 -12.88 2.92
C CYS A 35 8.33 -11.95 1.83
N VAL A 36 9.18 -11.52 0.90
CA VAL A 36 8.82 -10.60 -0.17
C VAL A 36 9.00 -11.26 -1.52
N PHE A 37 7.93 -11.29 -2.32
CA PHE A 37 7.90 -11.85 -3.67
C PHE A 37 7.33 -10.84 -4.66
N SER A 38 7.73 -10.98 -5.93
CA SER A 38 6.95 -10.44 -7.04
C SER A 38 5.95 -11.49 -7.54
N ASP A 39 4.90 -11.06 -8.23
CA ASP A 39 3.98 -11.94 -8.97
C ASP A 39 4.69 -13.00 -9.83
N ARG A 40 5.81 -12.66 -10.50
CA ARG A 40 6.63 -13.60 -11.28
C ARG A 40 7.10 -14.83 -10.50
N ALA A 41 7.27 -14.71 -9.18
CA ALA A 41 7.69 -15.82 -8.34
C ALA A 41 6.60 -16.89 -8.20
N ILE A 42 5.33 -16.52 -8.36
CA ILE A 42 4.20 -17.47 -8.34
C ILE A 42 4.38 -18.48 -9.49
N SER A 43 4.76 -18.01 -10.67
CA SER A 43 4.97 -18.87 -11.84
C SER A 43 6.35 -19.53 -11.84
N ASN A 44 7.41 -18.80 -11.45
CA ASN A 44 8.78 -19.28 -11.58
C ASN A 44 9.26 -20.12 -10.40
N GLN A 45 8.69 -19.93 -9.20
CA GLN A 45 9.10 -20.55 -7.95
C GLN A 45 7.88 -20.91 -7.06
N PRO A 46 6.85 -21.61 -7.61
CA PRO A 46 5.58 -21.83 -6.94
C PRO A 46 5.72 -22.52 -5.58
N ASP A 47 6.64 -23.49 -5.45
CA ASP A 47 6.84 -24.23 -4.21
C ASP A 47 7.43 -23.35 -3.09
N THR A 48 8.30 -22.41 -3.45
CA THR A 48 8.87 -21.46 -2.48
C THR A 48 7.81 -20.48 -1.99
N VAL A 49 6.97 -19.99 -2.90
CA VAL A 49 5.85 -19.11 -2.53
C VAL A 49 4.83 -19.87 -1.68
N ALA A 50 4.50 -21.12 -2.03
CA ALA A 50 3.58 -21.94 -1.26
C ALA A 50 4.08 -22.21 0.16
N ALA A 51 5.36 -22.58 0.32
CA ALA A 51 5.98 -22.79 1.63
C ALA A 51 6.01 -21.50 2.47
N ALA A 52 6.21 -20.34 1.85
CA ALA A 52 6.15 -19.06 2.56
C ALA A 52 4.72 -18.72 3.03
N LEU A 53 3.71 -18.98 2.20
CA LEU A 53 2.31 -18.79 2.55
C LEU A 53 1.82 -19.76 3.63
N GLU A 54 2.46 -20.93 3.75
CA GLU A 54 2.16 -21.90 4.79
C GLU A 54 2.43 -21.31 6.19
N ASN A 55 1.40 -21.38 7.05
CA ASN A 55 1.41 -20.83 8.40
C ASN A 55 1.70 -19.31 8.47
N ALA A 56 1.46 -18.56 7.39
CA ALA A 56 1.55 -17.11 7.44
C ALA A 56 0.46 -16.53 8.36
N ASP A 57 0.83 -15.55 9.19
CA ASP A 57 -0.13 -14.77 9.99
C ASP A 57 -0.82 -13.71 9.10
N VAL A 58 -0.08 -13.16 8.14
CA VAL A 58 -0.51 -12.07 7.25
C VAL A 58 -0.14 -12.38 5.80
N PHE A 59 -1.12 -12.24 4.91
CA PHE A 59 -0.92 -12.17 3.47
C PHE A 59 -1.20 -10.74 3.00
N PHE A 60 -0.23 -10.14 2.34
CA PHE A 60 -0.36 -8.86 1.66
C PHE A 60 -0.13 -9.06 0.17
N ALA A 61 -1.07 -8.61 -0.65
CA ALA A 61 -0.90 -8.58 -2.10
C ALA A 61 -1.30 -7.23 -2.68
N SER A 62 -0.56 -6.80 -3.70
CA SER A 62 -0.96 -5.66 -4.51
C SER A 62 -0.64 -5.86 -5.98
N LEU A 63 -1.48 -5.32 -6.86
CA LEU A 63 -1.29 -5.33 -8.32
C LEU A 63 -1.16 -6.75 -8.92
N VAL A 64 -1.87 -7.74 -8.39
CA VAL A 64 -1.89 -9.10 -8.96
C VAL A 64 -3.14 -9.27 -9.82
N PHE A 65 -2.97 -9.45 -11.12
CA PHE A 65 -4.07 -9.49 -12.10
C PHE A 65 -4.09 -10.70 -13.02
N ASP A 66 -2.98 -11.44 -13.12
CA ASP A 66 -2.93 -12.64 -13.95
C ASP A 66 -3.92 -13.69 -13.42
N TYR A 67 -4.77 -14.21 -14.29
CA TYR A 67 -5.91 -15.05 -13.90
C TYR A 67 -5.46 -16.33 -13.18
N ASP A 68 -4.45 -17.02 -13.74
CA ASP A 68 -3.96 -18.28 -13.18
C ASP A 68 -3.28 -18.05 -11.83
N GLN A 69 -2.49 -16.97 -11.71
CA GLN A 69 -1.88 -16.58 -10.43
C GLN A 69 -2.94 -16.21 -9.38
N VAL A 70 -4.00 -15.52 -9.77
CA VAL A 70 -5.11 -15.13 -8.88
C VAL A 70 -5.83 -16.36 -8.34
N LEU A 71 -6.17 -17.32 -9.20
CA LEU A 71 -6.79 -18.57 -8.77
C LEU A 71 -5.86 -19.38 -7.85
N TRP A 72 -4.60 -19.50 -8.24
CA TRP A 72 -3.59 -20.23 -7.47
C TRP A 72 -3.41 -19.66 -6.06
N LEU A 73 -3.37 -18.33 -5.93
CA LEU A 73 -3.30 -17.65 -4.64
C LEU A 73 -4.58 -17.82 -3.83
N ARG A 74 -5.74 -17.66 -4.47
CA ARG A 74 -7.04 -17.75 -3.80
C ARG A 74 -7.23 -19.06 -3.06
N GLU A 75 -6.78 -20.18 -3.61
CA GLU A 75 -6.85 -21.49 -2.95
C GLU A 75 -5.99 -21.56 -1.68
N ARG A 76 -4.84 -20.88 -1.68
CA ARG A 76 -3.81 -21.02 -0.63
C ARG A 76 -3.93 -20.01 0.49
N VAL A 77 -4.43 -18.80 0.21
CA VAL A 77 -4.45 -17.72 1.21
C VAL A 77 -5.72 -17.68 2.05
N GLN A 78 -6.75 -18.47 1.74
CA GLN A 78 -8.05 -18.41 2.39
C GLN A 78 -8.02 -18.64 3.91
N THR A 79 -7.13 -19.50 4.37
CA THR A 79 -6.94 -19.84 5.80
C THR A 79 -6.11 -18.81 6.55
N ILE A 80 -5.39 -17.93 5.84
CA ILE A 80 -4.56 -16.89 6.45
C ILE A 80 -5.48 -15.88 7.19
N PRO A 81 -5.25 -15.65 8.50
CA PRO A 81 -6.16 -14.86 9.33
C PRO A 81 -6.33 -13.42 8.83
N ILE A 82 -5.23 -12.79 8.43
CA ILE A 82 -5.19 -11.40 7.95
C ILE A 82 -4.79 -11.40 6.49
N ARG A 83 -5.67 -10.88 5.64
CA ARG A 83 -5.48 -10.76 4.19
C ARG A 83 -5.69 -9.32 3.79
N LEU A 84 -4.66 -8.72 3.20
CA LEU A 84 -4.64 -7.34 2.78
C LEU A 84 -4.37 -7.32 1.28
N VAL A 85 -5.43 -7.18 0.49
CA VAL A 85 -5.30 -7.20 -0.98
C VAL A 85 -5.71 -5.85 -1.53
N PHE A 86 -4.74 -5.13 -2.11
CA PHE A 86 -4.93 -3.80 -2.65
C PHE A 86 -4.78 -3.79 -4.17
N GLU A 87 -5.68 -3.10 -4.86
CA GLU A 87 -5.52 -2.81 -6.30
C GLU A 87 -5.12 -4.06 -7.12
N SER A 88 -5.85 -5.17 -6.96
CA SER A 88 -5.60 -6.46 -7.64
C SER A 88 -6.88 -6.94 -8.33
N ALA A 89 -6.90 -8.15 -8.90
CA ALA A 89 -8.13 -8.75 -9.41
C ALA A 89 -9.22 -8.78 -8.33
N LEU A 90 -10.49 -8.56 -8.72
CA LEU A 90 -11.62 -8.46 -7.79
C LEU A 90 -11.80 -9.73 -6.95
N GLU A 91 -11.54 -10.89 -7.56
CA GLU A 91 -11.56 -12.20 -6.94
C GLU A 91 -10.57 -12.29 -5.78
N LEU A 92 -9.38 -11.72 -5.93
CA LEU A 92 -8.38 -11.69 -4.86
C LEU A 92 -8.70 -10.60 -3.84
N MET A 93 -9.11 -9.41 -4.29
CA MET A 93 -9.51 -8.30 -3.42
C MET A 93 -10.65 -8.69 -2.47
N SER A 94 -11.60 -9.51 -2.94
CA SER A 94 -12.72 -10.04 -2.15
C SER A 94 -12.29 -10.86 -0.93
N LEU A 95 -11.04 -11.34 -0.89
CA LEU A 95 -10.49 -12.09 0.24
C LEU A 95 -10.01 -11.18 1.38
N THR A 96 -9.97 -9.87 1.18
CA THR A 96 -9.48 -8.90 2.18
C THR A 96 -10.24 -9.06 3.49
N LYS A 97 -9.49 -9.34 4.57
CA LYS A 97 -9.98 -9.51 5.93
C LYS A 97 -8.92 -9.05 6.93
N ILE A 98 -9.31 -8.21 7.88
CA ILE A 98 -8.45 -7.74 8.97
C ILE A 98 -9.32 -7.50 10.21
N GLY A 99 -9.06 -8.21 11.30
CA GLY A 99 -9.95 -8.22 12.46
C GLY A 99 -11.40 -8.56 12.07
N ALA A 100 -12.33 -7.70 12.45
CA ALA A 100 -13.76 -7.78 12.11
C ALA A 100 -14.10 -7.15 10.74
N PHE A 101 -13.17 -6.44 10.09
CA PHE A 101 -13.40 -5.88 8.76
C PHE A 101 -13.12 -6.91 7.67
N LYS A 102 -14.06 -7.03 6.72
CA LYS A 102 -13.94 -7.89 5.55
C LYS A 102 -14.66 -7.26 4.36
N ILE A 103 -14.03 -7.30 3.18
CA ILE A 103 -14.67 -6.83 1.95
C ILE A 103 -15.79 -7.81 1.55
N GLY A 104 -16.95 -7.27 1.18
CA GLY A 104 -18.13 -8.05 0.79
C GLY A 104 -19.05 -8.44 1.95
N ASP A 105 -18.59 -8.32 3.20
CA ASP A 105 -19.46 -8.54 4.37
C ASP A 105 -20.40 -7.34 4.58
N LYS A 106 -21.62 -7.62 5.04
CA LYS A 106 -22.61 -6.61 5.45
C LYS A 106 -22.88 -6.73 6.97
N PRO A 107 -21.93 -6.33 7.83
CA PRO A 107 -22.07 -6.50 9.26
C PRO A 107 -23.24 -5.66 9.82
N LYS A 108 -24.10 -6.30 10.61
CA LYS A 108 -25.20 -5.64 11.33
C LYS A 108 -24.60 -4.64 12.34
N GLY A 109 -25.16 -3.43 12.43
CA GLY A 109 -24.73 -2.39 13.37
C GLY A 109 -23.61 -1.46 12.89
N MET A 110 -23.07 -1.68 11.68
CA MET A 110 -22.10 -0.77 11.06
C MET A 110 -22.76 0.57 10.67
N PRO A 111 -22.08 1.72 10.85
CA PRO A 111 -22.66 3.02 10.51
C PRO A 111 -23.07 3.14 9.03
N LYS A 112 -24.19 3.82 8.75
CA LYS A 112 -24.73 4.00 7.39
C LYS A 112 -23.69 4.49 6.36
N PRO A 113 -22.79 5.45 6.66
CA PRO A 113 -21.76 5.86 5.70
C PRO A 113 -20.82 4.72 5.31
N VAL A 114 -20.46 3.87 6.27
CA VAL A 114 -19.58 2.72 6.04
C VAL A 114 -20.30 1.60 5.31
N GLN A 115 -21.57 1.34 5.63
CA GLN A 115 -22.41 0.39 4.89
C GLN A 115 -22.61 0.83 3.45
N PHE A 116 -22.85 2.12 3.21
CA PHE A 116 -22.97 2.69 1.87
C PHE A 116 -21.70 2.43 1.06
N ILE A 117 -20.54 2.68 1.66
CA ILE A 117 -19.23 2.39 1.05
C ILE A 117 -19.09 0.89 0.74
N LEU A 118 -19.29 0.02 1.74
CA LEU A 118 -19.16 -1.44 1.55
C LEU A 118 -20.13 -1.97 0.50
N SER A 119 -21.33 -1.39 0.39
CA SER A 119 -22.31 -1.78 -0.61
C SER A 119 -21.81 -1.58 -2.05
N LYS A 120 -20.94 -0.58 -2.30
CA LYS A 120 -20.33 -0.32 -3.61
C LYS A 120 -19.41 -1.45 -4.08
N PHE A 121 -18.98 -2.32 -3.18
CA PHE A 121 -18.20 -3.52 -3.52
C PHE A 121 -19.07 -4.72 -3.91
N SER A 122 -20.37 -4.66 -3.63
CA SER A 122 -21.29 -5.82 -3.74
C SER A 122 -22.28 -5.72 -4.91
N SER A 123 -22.37 -4.59 -5.62
CA SER A 123 -23.36 -4.35 -6.67
C SER A 123 -22.77 -3.62 -7.87
N GLY A 124 -23.24 -3.93 -9.10
CA GLY A 124 -22.89 -3.21 -10.32
C GLY A 124 -21.91 -3.95 -11.24
N LYS A 125 -21.54 -3.32 -12.36
CA LYS A 125 -20.51 -3.82 -13.27
C LYS A 125 -19.15 -3.81 -12.55
N GLU A 126 -18.21 -4.64 -12.99
CA GLU A 126 -16.88 -4.72 -12.35
C GLU A 126 -16.14 -3.38 -12.34
N GLU A 127 -16.27 -2.60 -13.41
CA GLU A 127 -15.75 -1.24 -13.51
C GLU A 127 -16.29 -0.33 -12.40
N ASP A 128 -17.59 -0.40 -12.10
CA ASP A 128 -18.23 0.40 -11.06
C ASP A 128 -17.70 0.05 -9.66
N LYS A 129 -17.41 -1.24 -9.43
CA LYS A 129 -16.84 -1.72 -8.15
C LYS A 129 -15.43 -1.18 -7.96
N LEU A 130 -14.60 -1.22 -9.00
CA LEU A 130 -13.24 -0.70 -8.94
C LEU A 130 -13.22 0.82 -8.77
N ALA A 131 -14.07 1.55 -9.49
CA ALA A 131 -14.22 3.00 -9.33
C ALA A 131 -14.70 3.36 -7.91
N GLY A 132 -15.67 2.61 -7.38
CA GLY A 132 -16.14 2.74 -6.00
C GLY A 132 -15.04 2.50 -4.97
N TYR A 133 -14.22 1.47 -5.19
CA TYR A 133 -13.05 1.16 -4.36
C TYR A 133 -12.04 2.30 -4.32
N ILE A 134 -11.60 2.78 -5.49
CA ILE A 134 -10.60 3.86 -5.59
C ILE A 134 -11.14 5.14 -4.94
N SER A 135 -12.41 5.47 -5.17
CA SER A 135 -13.06 6.60 -4.53
C SER A 135 -13.07 6.45 -3.00
N PHE A 136 -13.33 5.23 -2.51
CA PHE A 136 -13.32 4.96 -1.07
C PHE A 136 -11.92 5.09 -0.46
N LEU A 137 -10.89 4.57 -1.11
CA LEU A 137 -9.52 4.73 -0.62
C LEU A 137 -9.12 6.21 -0.45
N LYS A 138 -9.57 7.07 -1.37
CA LYS A 138 -9.33 8.53 -1.33
C LYS A 138 -10.15 9.26 -0.26
N THR A 139 -11.41 8.87 -0.07
CA THR A 139 -12.37 9.62 0.76
C THR A 139 -12.58 9.02 2.15
N GLY A 140 -12.30 7.72 2.31
CA GLY A 140 -12.48 6.94 3.52
C GLY A 140 -11.84 7.56 4.76
N PRO A 141 -10.54 7.96 4.71
CA PRO A 141 -9.89 8.56 5.87
C PRO A 141 -10.62 9.82 6.39
N LYS A 142 -11.14 10.66 5.48
CA LYS A 142 -11.91 11.87 5.84
C LYS A 142 -13.27 11.52 6.46
N LEU A 143 -13.94 10.51 5.90
CA LEU A 143 -15.26 10.07 6.37
C LEU A 143 -15.21 9.44 7.77
N LEU A 144 -14.15 8.68 8.06
CA LEU A 144 -14.02 8.00 9.35
C LEU A 144 -13.75 8.95 10.52
N LYS A 145 -13.28 10.19 10.27
CA LYS A 145 -13.05 11.21 11.33
C LYS A 145 -14.28 11.43 12.22
N PHE A 146 -15.48 11.26 11.67
CA PHE A 146 -16.75 11.51 12.37
C PHE A 146 -17.40 10.25 12.96
N VAL A 147 -16.77 9.08 12.79
CA VAL A 147 -17.31 7.79 13.26
C VAL A 147 -16.60 7.35 14.55
N PRO A 148 -17.31 6.91 15.61
CA PRO A 148 -16.69 6.40 16.83
C PRO A 148 -15.68 5.29 16.56
N VAL A 149 -14.48 5.46 17.09
CA VAL A 149 -13.29 4.63 16.80
C VAL A 149 -13.57 3.14 17.01
N GLN A 150 -14.21 2.78 18.12
CA GLN A 150 -14.46 1.40 18.53
C GLN A 150 -15.33 0.63 17.52
N LYS A 151 -16.17 1.31 16.72
CA LYS A 151 -17.07 0.67 15.76
C LYS A 151 -16.43 0.38 14.41
N VAL A 152 -15.29 1.02 14.11
CA VAL A 152 -14.64 1.00 12.78
C VAL A 152 -13.13 0.85 12.89
N GLN A 153 -12.61 0.39 14.02
CA GLN A 153 -11.17 0.32 14.27
C GLN A 153 -10.45 -0.47 13.18
N ASP A 154 -10.96 -1.64 12.81
CA ASP A 154 -10.33 -2.48 11.80
C ASP A 154 -10.37 -1.86 10.40
N LEU A 155 -11.46 -1.18 10.05
CA LEU A 155 -11.56 -0.45 8.80
C LEU A 155 -10.60 0.76 8.78
N ARG A 156 -10.46 1.47 9.90
CA ARG A 156 -9.49 2.56 10.03
C ARG A 156 -8.07 2.03 9.87
N ASN A 157 -7.74 0.93 10.54
CA ASN A 157 -6.43 0.30 10.44
C ASN A 157 -6.13 -0.15 9.01
N TRP A 158 -7.11 -0.74 8.31
CA TRP A 158 -6.99 -1.08 6.90
C TRP A 158 -6.67 0.13 6.02
N LEU A 159 -7.32 1.28 6.24
CA LEU A 159 -7.01 2.52 5.51
C LEU A 159 -5.66 3.13 5.88
N ILE A 160 -5.23 3.02 7.14
CA ILE A 160 -3.90 3.48 7.58
C ILE A 160 -2.81 2.64 6.89
N ILE A 161 -2.97 1.31 6.88
CA ILE A 161 -2.07 0.39 6.17
C ILE A 161 -2.00 0.74 4.68
N TYR A 162 -3.16 0.96 4.05
CA TYR A 162 -3.21 1.43 2.68
C TYR A 162 -2.51 2.79 2.50
N GLY A 163 -2.65 3.72 3.45
CA GLY A 163 -2.01 5.02 3.41
C GLY A 163 -0.49 4.91 3.31
N TYR A 164 0.13 4.04 4.11
CA TYR A 164 1.57 3.73 3.98
C TYR A 164 1.91 3.09 2.63
N TRP A 165 1.15 2.08 2.20
CA TRP A 165 1.38 1.42 0.91
C TRP A 165 1.33 2.41 -0.27
N ASN A 166 0.29 3.24 -0.31
CA ASN A 166 0.07 4.23 -1.37
C ASN A 166 1.07 5.40 -1.34
N ALA A 167 1.54 5.77 -0.14
CA ALA A 167 2.61 6.74 0.01
C ALA A 167 3.93 6.20 -0.61
N GLY A 168 4.15 4.89 -0.52
CA GLY A 168 5.29 4.20 -1.15
C GLY A 168 6.64 4.59 -0.55
N GLY A 169 7.72 3.98 -1.01
CA GLY A 169 9.05 4.24 -0.44
C GLY A 169 9.37 3.31 0.74
N THR A 170 10.66 3.12 0.99
CA THR A 170 11.17 2.14 1.98
C THR A 170 10.64 2.43 3.38
N GLU A 171 10.67 3.70 3.79
CA GLU A 171 10.28 4.17 5.11
C GLU A 171 8.79 3.89 5.36
N ASN A 172 7.93 4.23 4.40
CA ASN A 172 6.49 3.98 4.51
C ASN A 172 6.17 2.48 4.54
N VAL A 173 6.80 1.66 3.68
CA VAL A 173 6.56 0.21 3.67
C VAL A 173 7.06 -0.44 4.97
N SER A 174 8.17 0.03 5.56
CA SER A 174 8.61 -0.45 6.88
C SER A 174 7.61 -0.10 7.99
N ALA A 175 7.09 1.14 7.98
CA ALA A 175 6.06 1.60 8.92
C ALA A 175 4.72 0.85 8.74
N MET A 176 4.40 0.44 7.52
CA MET A 176 3.27 -0.44 7.23
C MET A 176 3.40 -1.78 7.95
N PHE A 177 4.56 -2.45 7.86
CA PHE A 177 4.81 -3.70 8.56
C PHE A 177 4.71 -3.53 10.08
N TRP A 178 5.30 -2.48 10.64
CA TRP A 178 5.20 -2.18 12.07
C TRP A 178 3.77 -1.92 12.53
N THR A 179 2.96 -1.26 11.70
CA THR A 179 1.54 -0.98 11.97
C THR A 179 0.74 -2.28 12.06
N ILE A 180 0.95 -3.19 11.11
CA ILE A 180 0.32 -4.53 11.11
C ILE A 180 0.74 -5.30 12.36
N SER A 181 2.04 -5.30 12.65
CA SER A 181 2.66 -6.06 13.73
C SER A 181 2.13 -5.64 15.11
N THR A 182 2.06 -4.33 15.34
CA THR A 182 1.58 -3.75 16.60
C THR A 182 0.09 -3.97 16.79
N ASN A 183 -0.71 -3.73 15.74
CA ASN A 183 -2.16 -3.72 15.87
C ASN A 183 -2.78 -5.13 15.85
N TYR A 184 -2.12 -6.12 15.23
CA TYR A 184 -2.73 -7.42 14.98
C TYR A 184 -1.87 -8.63 15.34
N LEU A 185 -0.55 -8.48 15.46
CA LEU A 185 0.34 -9.61 15.77
C LEU A 185 0.81 -9.61 17.23
N GLY A 186 0.41 -8.61 18.01
CA GLY A 186 0.72 -8.50 19.44
C GLY A 186 2.19 -8.14 19.70
N LEU A 187 2.88 -7.58 18.72
CA LEU A 187 4.31 -7.27 18.81
C LEU A 187 4.53 -5.81 19.23
N SER A 188 5.55 -5.55 20.04
CA SER A 188 5.91 -4.20 20.47
C SER A 188 7.03 -3.66 19.59
N VAL A 189 6.74 -2.62 18.80
CA VAL A 189 7.70 -2.02 17.87
C VAL A 189 8.15 -0.62 18.28
N GLY A 190 7.46 0.00 19.25
CA GLY A 190 7.66 1.40 19.65
C GLY A 190 6.93 2.39 18.72
N GLU A 191 7.38 3.64 18.68
CA GLU A 191 6.73 4.70 17.92
C GLU A 191 6.81 4.48 16.40
N ILE A 192 5.66 4.46 15.73
CA ILE A 192 5.57 4.28 14.28
C ILE A 192 5.40 5.67 13.65
N PRO A 193 6.32 6.10 12.75
CA PRO A 193 6.22 7.42 12.12
C PRO A 193 5.00 7.47 11.19
N PRO A 194 4.32 8.62 11.07
CA PRO A 194 3.20 8.78 10.13
C PRO A 194 3.64 8.61 8.67
N PRO A 195 2.72 8.34 7.73
CA PRO A 195 3.07 8.23 6.32
C PRO A 195 3.74 9.50 5.78
N ILE A 196 4.86 9.33 5.09
CA ILE A 196 5.57 10.39 4.38
C ILE A 196 4.86 10.59 3.05
N GLU A 197 4.05 11.63 2.96
CA GLU A 197 3.26 11.92 1.76
C GLU A 197 4.11 12.59 0.66
N THR A 198 3.92 12.14 -0.58
CA THR A 198 4.44 12.79 -1.78
C THR A 198 3.26 13.37 -2.58
N PRO A 199 3.32 14.63 -3.05
CA PRO A 199 2.27 15.23 -3.85
C PRO A 199 1.86 14.35 -5.03
N ASN A 200 0.58 14.39 -5.42
CA ASN A 200 0.09 13.65 -6.59
C ASN A 200 0.73 14.16 -7.90
N MET A 201 1.03 15.46 -7.93
CA MET A 201 1.75 16.15 -8.99
C MET A 201 2.59 17.23 -8.34
N GLY A 202 3.80 17.43 -8.84
CA GLY A 202 4.72 18.43 -8.35
C GLY A 202 5.95 18.48 -9.25
N LEU A 203 6.81 19.46 -9.00
CA LEU A 203 8.12 19.52 -9.63
C LEU A 203 9.19 19.14 -8.60
N LEU A 204 10.25 18.50 -9.06
CA LEU A 204 11.42 18.19 -8.24
C LEU A 204 12.68 18.72 -8.91
N HIS A 205 13.71 18.94 -8.12
CA HIS A 205 15.07 19.16 -8.59
C HIS A 205 16.02 18.32 -7.74
N PRO A 206 17.06 17.68 -8.30
CA PRO A 206 18.03 16.91 -7.52
C PRO A 206 18.65 17.69 -6.35
N ASP A 207 18.89 18.99 -6.57
CA ASP A 207 19.49 19.90 -5.57
C ASP A 207 18.46 20.55 -4.63
N TYR A 208 17.18 20.17 -4.71
CA TYR A 208 16.12 20.68 -3.82
C TYR A 208 15.55 19.55 -2.96
N ASN A 209 15.59 19.73 -1.64
CA ASN A 209 14.96 18.79 -0.72
C ASN A 209 13.45 19.06 -0.63
N GLY A 210 12.66 18.26 -1.34
CA GLY A 210 11.21 18.33 -1.35
C GLY A 210 10.62 18.51 -2.74
N TYR A 211 9.42 19.06 -2.81
CA TYR A 211 8.68 19.26 -4.06
C TYR A 211 8.19 20.71 -4.17
N PHE A 212 8.11 21.20 -5.40
CA PHE A 212 7.44 22.46 -5.72
C PHE A 212 6.02 22.18 -6.19
N GLU A 213 5.07 22.95 -5.66
CA GLU A 213 3.65 22.84 -6.02
C GLU A 213 3.29 23.63 -7.29
N SER A 214 4.20 24.48 -7.79
CA SER A 214 3.96 25.25 -9.01
C SER A 214 5.24 25.55 -9.80
N PRO A 215 5.14 25.70 -11.14
CA PRO A 215 6.28 26.10 -11.97
C PRO A 215 6.90 27.44 -11.55
N LYS A 216 6.07 28.37 -11.07
CA LYS A 216 6.55 29.68 -10.58
C LYS A 216 7.48 29.51 -9.38
N ALA A 217 7.08 28.74 -8.37
CA ALA A 217 7.89 28.48 -7.19
C ALA A 217 9.23 27.82 -7.55
N TYR A 218 9.20 26.84 -8.46
CA TYR A 218 10.41 26.20 -8.99
C TYR A 218 11.32 27.20 -9.69
N LEU A 219 10.79 28.03 -10.61
CA LEU A 219 11.59 28.99 -11.38
C LEU A 219 12.17 30.10 -10.50
N ASP A 220 11.43 30.59 -9.50
CA ASP A 220 11.90 31.61 -8.57
C ASP A 220 13.06 31.05 -7.70
N TRP A 221 12.96 29.80 -7.26
CA TRP A 221 14.06 29.10 -6.60
C TRP A 221 15.25 28.88 -7.54
N TYR A 222 15.01 28.37 -8.76
CA TYR A 222 16.05 28.02 -9.72
C TYR A 222 16.89 29.24 -10.12
N LYS A 223 16.26 30.41 -10.35
CA LYS A 223 16.98 31.66 -10.65
C LYS A 223 17.87 32.14 -9.51
N THR A 224 17.48 31.83 -8.27
CA THR A 224 18.25 32.17 -7.08
C THR A 224 19.46 31.24 -6.92
N GLN A 225 19.29 29.95 -7.19
CA GLN A 225 20.37 28.96 -7.08
C GLN A 225 21.35 29.00 -8.27
N TYR A 226 20.87 29.27 -9.48
CA TYR A 226 21.66 29.28 -10.71
C TYR A 226 21.49 30.61 -11.46
N PRO A 227 22.00 31.74 -10.92
CA PRO A 227 21.79 33.07 -11.51
C PRO A 227 22.38 33.23 -12.92
N ASN A 228 23.38 32.43 -13.28
CA ASN A 228 23.98 32.44 -14.62
C ASN A 228 23.18 31.66 -15.66
N ALA A 229 22.21 30.84 -15.25
CA ALA A 229 21.43 29.96 -16.14
C ALA A 229 20.09 30.57 -16.59
N VAL A 230 19.81 31.84 -16.22
CA VAL A 230 18.49 32.48 -16.41
C VAL A 230 18.04 32.54 -17.87
N ASN A 231 18.99 32.59 -18.82
CA ASN A 231 18.71 32.66 -20.26
C ASN A 231 18.94 31.34 -21.00
N HIS A 232 19.20 30.24 -20.28
CA HIS A 232 19.39 28.93 -20.91
C HIS A 232 18.05 28.39 -21.43
N PRO A 233 18.08 27.59 -22.51
CA PRO A 233 16.89 26.86 -22.94
C PRO A 233 16.40 25.92 -21.84
N VAL A 234 15.09 25.87 -21.65
CA VAL A 234 14.44 25.04 -20.61
C VAL A 234 13.92 23.76 -21.24
N VAL A 235 14.27 22.61 -20.67
CA VAL A 235 13.74 21.29 -21.04
C VAL A 235 12.91 20.74 -19.89
N GLY A 236 11.64 20.43 -20.16
CA GLY A 236 10.76 19.76 -19.20
C GLY A 236 10.93 18.25 -19.29
N ILE A 237 11.13 17.59 -18.14
CA ILE A 237 11.20 16.14 -18.04
C ILE A 237 9.96 15.66 -17.29
N LEU A 238 9.22 14.72 -17.90
CA LEU A 238 8.08 14.07 -17.26
C LEU A 238 8.51 12.72 -16.71
N LEU A 239 8.27 12.53 -15.41
CA LEU A 239 8.58 11.30 -14.69
C LEU A 239 7.31 10.75 -14.06
N TYR A 240 7.19 9.41 -14.00
CA TYR A 240 6.18 8.81 -13.15
C TYR A 240 6.57 9.04 -11.68
N ARG A 241 5.63 9.61 -10.91
CA ARG A 241 5.74 9.84 -9.45
C ARG A 241 6.34 8.64 -8.70
N LYS A 242 5.97 7.43 -9.13
CA LYS A 242 6.41 6.18 -8.51
C LYS A 242 7.94 6.01 -8.52
N HIS A 243 8.63 6.36 -9.61
CA HIS A 243 10.10 6.29 -9.69
C HIS A 243 10.78 7.30 -8.78
N VAL A 244 10.17 8.48 -8.62
CA VAL A 244 10.67 9.54 -7.74
C VAL A 244 10.61 9.09 -6.28
N ILE A 245 9.49 8.52 -5.86
CA ILE A 245 9.28 8.05 -4.47
C ILE A 245 10.23 6.92 -4.12
N THR A 246 10.48 6.02 -5.07
CA THR A 246 11.36 4.88 -4.84
C THR A 246 12.84 5.21 -4.98
N LYS A 247 13.17 6.50 -5.24
CA LYS A 247 14.53 7.00 -5.46
C LYS A 247 15.26 6.23 -6.56
N GLN A 248 14.51 5.85 -7.59
CA GLN A 248 15.01 5.15 -8.79
C GLN A 248 15.11 6.12 -9.99
N THR A 249 15.52 7.36 -9.70
CA THR A 249 15.67 8.47 -10.65
C THR A 249 17.12 8.80 -10.87
#